data_AF-A0A662N2V0-F1
#
_entry.id   AF-A0A662N2V0-F1
#
_cell.length_a   1.000
_cell.length_b   1.000
_cell.length_c   1.000
_cell.angle_alpha   90.00
_cell.angle_beta   90.00
_cell.angle_gamma   90.00
#
_symmetry.space_group_name_H-M   'P 1'
#
loop_
_entity.id
_entity.type
_entity.pdbx_description
1 polymer ?
#
loop_
_entity_poly.entity_id
_entity_poly.type
_entity_poly.pdbx_seq_one_letter_code
_entity_poly.pdbx_strand_id
1 'polypeptide(L)'
;FEPIIVAGDTDVRIAIEAMELIYNTDMEVIALATRDADFLPIISEAKRKGKETVVIGAEPGFSIALQNAADYVIKMEGKSGQSEGYEE
;
A
#
# COMPACT_ATOMS: atom_id res chain seq x y z
N PHE A 1 -2.45 13.35 9.70
CA PHE A 1 -1.41 12.36 10.03
C PHE A 1 -0.06 13.02 9.83
N GLU A 2 0.90 12.72 10.70
CA GLU A 2 2.29 13.15 10.57
C GLU A 2 3.13 12.03 9.96
N PRO A 3 4.09 12.33 9.07
CA PRO A 3 4.95 11.30 8.49
C PRO A 3 5.87 10.72 9.56
N ILE A 4 5.99 9.39 9.60
CA ILE A 4 6.97 8.69 10.44
C ILE A 4 8.27 8.60 9.64
N ILE A 5 9.35 9.17 10.18
CA ILE A 5 10.69 9.08 9.59
C ILE A 5 11.43 7.94 10.28
N VAL A 6 11.97 7.01 9.50
CA VAL A 6 12.78 5.90 10.00
C VAL A 6 14.23 6.06 9.60
N ALA A 7 15.14 5.75 10.54
CA ALA A 7 16.56 5.61 10.26
C ALA A 7 16.79 4.18 9.75
N GLY A 8 16.69 3.97 8.44
CA GLY A 8 16.93 2.66 7.81
C GLY A 8 15.98 2.37 6.66
N ASP A 9 15.89 1.09 6.32
CA ASP A 9 15.00 0.61 5.27
C ASP A 9 13.54 0.75 5.71
N THR A 10 12.76 1.46 4.89
CA THR A 10 11.34 1.69 5.16
C THR A 10 10.54 0.41 5.00
N ASP A 11 10.99 -0.51 4.14
CA ASP A 11 10.29 -1.77 3.88
C ASP A 11 10.29 -2.66 5.13
N VAL A 12 11.39 -2.66 5.89
CA VAL A 12 11.49 -3.36 7.17
C VAL A 12 10.51 -2.79 8.19
N ARG A 13 10.39 -1.47 8.29
CA ARG A 13 9.43 -0.85 9.22
C ARG A 13 7.99 -1.19 8.86
N ILE A 14 7.64 -1.03 7.57
CA ILE A 14 6.31 -1.36 7.06
C ILE A 14 5.98 -2.83 7.35
N ALA A 15 6.93 -3.75 7.13
CA ALA A 15 6.72 -5.16 7.40
C ALA A 15 6.41 -5.45 8.87
N ILE A 16 7.14 -4.82 9.81
CA ILE A 16 6.90 -4.99 11.25
C ILE A 16 5.51 -4.47 11.64
N GLU A 17 5.16 -3.25 11.24
CA GLU A 17 3.87 -2.65 11.59
C GLU A 17 2.69 -3.39 10.96
N ALA A 18 2.80 -3.77 9.68
CA ALA A 18 1.77 -4.54 9.01
C ALA A 18 1.53 -5.89 9.70
N MET A 19 2.60 -6.58 10.12
CA MET A 19 2.48 -7.86 10.83
C MET A 19 1.82 -7.70 12.20
N GLU A 20 2.10 -6.62 12.93
CA GLU A 20 1.38 -6.31 14.17
C GLU A 20 -0.11 -6.09 13.93
N LEU A 21 -0.47 -5.31 12.90
CA LEU A 21 -1.86 -5.02 12.53
C LEU A 21 -2.61 -6.26 12.01
N ILE A 22 -1.95 -7.11 11.23
CA ILE A 22 -2.55 -8.37 10.71
C ILE A 22 -3.00 -9.28 11.85
N TYR A 23 -2.28 -9.29 12.97
CA TYR A 23 -2.60 -10.11 14.13
C TYR A 23 -3.52 -9.41 15.14
N ASN A 24 -3.81 -8.13 14.95
CA ASN A 24 -4.82 -7.42 15.73
C ASN A 24 -6.22 -7.88 15.31
N THR A 25 -7.03 -8.35 16.27
CA THR A 25 -8.39 -8.86 16.01
C THR A 25 -9.39 -7.76 15.68
N ASP A 26 -9.12 -6.50 16.06
CA ASP A 26 -10.03 -5.37 15.83
C ASP A 26 -9.88 -4.75 14.44
N MET A 27 -8.86 -5.17 13.68
CA MET A 27 -8.63 -4.74 12.29
C MET A 27 -9.20 -5.78 11.34
N GLU A 28 -10.02 -5.39 10.37
CA GLU A 28 -10.61 -6.34 9.41
C GLU A 28 -9.98 -6.22 8.01
N VAL A 29 -9.38 -5.07 7.72
CA VAL A 29 -8.84 -4.71 6.41
C VAL A 29 -7.40 -4.21 6.55
N ILE A 30 -6.52 -4.66 5.66
CA ILE A 30 -5.14 -4.16 5.52
C ILE A 30 -5.00 -3.51 4.15
N ALA A 31 -4.68 -2.22 4.14
CA ALA A 31 -4.39 -1.47 2.92
C ALA A 31 -2.90 -1.14 2.85
N LEU A 32 -2.26 -1.49 1.74
CA LEU A 32 -0.85 -1.18 1.50
C LEU A 32 -0.69 -0.29 0.26
N ALA A 33 -0.14 0.91 0.47
CA ALA A 33 0.17 1.84 -0.61
C ALA A 33 1.61 1.64 -1.08
N THR A 34 1.82 0.78 -2.06
CA THR A 34 3.12 0.50 -2.65
C THR A 34 2.98 -0.02 -4.08
N ARG A 35 4.04 0.17 -4.86
CA ARG A 35 4.20 -0.46 -6.18
C ARG A 35 5.00 -1.75 -6.10
N ASP A 36 5.72 -1.96 -5.00
CA ASP A 36 6.76 -2.97 -4.86
C ASP A 36 6.18 -4.37 -4.62
N ALA A 37 6.70 -5.36 -5.35
CA ALA A 37 6.29 -6.75 -5.24
C ALA A 37 6.84 -7.45 -3.98
N ASP A 38 7.86 -6.90 -3.33
CA ASP A 38 8.48 -7.50 -2.14
C ASP A 38 7.52 -7.60 -0.95
N PHE A 39 6.40 -6.86 -0.99
CA PHE A 39 5.34 -6.92 0.02
C PHE A 39 4.28 -8.01 -0.22
N LEU A 40 4.41 -8.83 -1.26
CA LEU A 40 3.54 -9.99 -1.49
C LEU A 40 3.36 -10.92 -0.27
N PRO A 41 4.39 -11.20 0.54
CA PRO A 41 4.23 -12.01 1.75
C PRO A 41 3.26 -11.38 2.76
N ILE A 42 3.22 -10.05 2.89
CA ILE A 42 2.30 -9.34 3.79
C ILE A 42 0.85 -9.52 3.33
N ILE A 43 0.59 -9.31 2.04
CA ILE A 43 -0.74 -9.51 1.45
C ILE A 43 -1.19 -10.97 1.64
N SER A 44 -0.30 -11.91 1.39
CA SER A 44 -0.59 -13.35 1.55
C SER A 44 -0.90 -13.71 3.00
N GLU A 45 -0.16 -13.16 3.96
CA GLU A 45 -0.39 -13.40 5.39
C GLU A 45 -1.70 -12.80 5.89
N ALA A 46 -1.99 -11.54 5.50
CA ALA A 46 -3.22 -10.87 5.85
C ALA A 46 -4.44 -11.69 5.43
N LYS A 47 -4.45 -12.18 4.18
CA LYS A 47 -5.52 -13.06 3.66
C LYS A 47 -5.60 -14.37 4.43
N ARG A 48 -4.46 -14.98 4.77
CA ARG A 48 -4.43 -16.22 5.59
C ARG A 48 -5.04 -16.01 6.98
N LYS A 49 -4.96 -14.80 7.52
CA LYS A 49 -5.59 -14.40 8.79
C LYS A 49 -7.04 -13.91 8.64
N GLY A 50 -7.61 -14.02 7.45
CA GLY A 50 -8.99 -13.62 7.18
C GLY A 50 -9.19 -12.12 7.13
N LYS A 51 -8.13 -11.33 6.92
CA LYS A 51 -8.23 -9.89 6.66
C LYS A 51 -8.49 -9.67 5.17
N GLU A 52 -9.34 -8.71 4.84
CA GLU A 52 -9.44 -8.20 3.46
C GLU A 52 -8.21 -7.36 3.12
N THR A 53 -7.75 -7.43 1.88
CA THR A 53 -6.52 -6.76 1.44
C THR A 53 -6.75 -5.78 0.31
N VAL A 54 -6.19 -4.58 0.47
CA VAL A 54 -6.24 -3.51 -0.53
C VAL A 54 -4.80 -3.13 -0.90
N VAL A 55 -4.51 -3.03 -2.19
CA VAL A 55 -3.24 -2.47 -2.67
C VAL A 55 -3.47 -1.20 -3.46
N ILE A 56 -2.69 -0.17 -3.14
CA ILE A 56 -2.80 1.16 -3.74
C ILE A 56 -1.47 1.47 -4.43
N GLY A 57 -1.52 1.77 -5.72
CA GLY A 57 -0.31 2.04 -6.49
C GLY A 57 -0.58 2.90 -7.71
N ALA A 58 0.48 3.28 -8.42
CA ALA A 58 0.41 4.13 -9.61
C ALA A 58 1.30 3.58 -10.72
N GLU A 59 0.97 3.87 -11.96
CA GLU A 59 1.82 3.53 -13.11
C GLU A 59 2.86 4.63 -13.40
N PRO A 60 4.01 4.28 -14.02
CA PRO A 60 4.44 2.93 -14.37
C PRO A 60 5.01 2.16 -13.16
N GLY A 61 4.94 0.83 -13.24
CA GLY A 61 5.67 -0.06 -12.34
C GLY A 61 4.86 -0.55 -11.16
N PHE A 62 3.53 -0.47 -11.21
CA PHE A 62 2.70 -1.09 -10.19
C PHE A 62 2.73 -2.62 -10.37
N SER A 63 3.29 -3.34 -9.39
CA SER A 63 3.43 -4.80 -9.44
C SER A 63 2.13 -5.52 -9.82
N ILE A 64 2.15 -6.25 -10.93
CA ILE A 64 1.03 -7.10 -11.38
C ILE A 64 0.78 -8.22 -10.37
N ALA A 65 1.85 -8.77 -9.78
CA ALA A 65 1.71 -9.82 -8.79
C ALA A 65 0.99 -9.32 -7.54
N LEU A 66 1.33 -8.11 -7.07
CA LEU A 66 0.66 -7.48 -5.93
C LEU A 66 -0.82 -7.21 -6.22
N GLN A 67 -1.11 -6.70 -7.42
CA GLN A 67 -2.49 -6.48 -7.91
C GLN A 67 -3.30 -7.78 -7.94
N ASN A 68 -2.69 -8.90 -8.37
CA ASN A 68 -3.36 -10.20 -8.45
C ASN A 68 -3.55 -10.87 -7.08
N ALA A 69 -2.70 -10.57 -6.10
CA ALA A 69 -2.75 -11.18 -4.78
C ALA A 69 -3.80 -10.53 -3.87
N ALA A 70 -4.00 -9.22 -4.01
CA ALA A 70 -4.92 -8.44 -3.19
C ALA A 70 -6.40 -8.68 -3.57
N ASP A 71 -7.31 -8.38 -2.65
CA ASP A 71 -8.75 -8.46 -2.92
C ASP A 71 -9.23 -7.22 -3.68
N TYR A 72 -8.64 -6.06 -3.39
CA TYR A 72 -8.94 -4.79 -4.06
C TYR A 72 -7.67 -4.10 -4.54
N VAL A 73 -7.75 -3.46 -5.70
CA VAL A 73 -6.67 -2.69 -6.31
C VAL A 73 -7.15 -1.27 -6.58
N ILE A 74 -6.45 -0.28 -6.03
CA ILE A 74 -6.69 1.14 -6.30
C ILE A 74 -5.52 1.66 -7.13
N LYS A 75 -5.81 2.12 -8.35
CA LYS A 75 -4.83 2.78 -9.23
C LYS A 75 -4.95 4.28 -9.06
N MET A 76 -3.88 4.91 -8.61
CA MET A 76 -3.79 6.37 -8.51
C MET A 76 -3.43 6.95 -9.87
N GLU A 77 -4.20 7.94 -10.31
CA GLU A 77 -3.87 8.77 -11.45
C GLU A 77 -3.00 9.94 -10.96
N GLY A 78 -1.97 10.28 -11.73
CA GLY A 78 -1.21 11.52 -11.49
C GLY A 78 -2.16 12.71 -11.61
N LYS A 79 -1.93 13.77 -10.82
CA LYS A 79 -2.65 15.03 -11.04
C LYS A 79 -2.37 15.49 -12.47
N SER A 80 -3.33 15.31 -13.38
CA SER A 80 -3.34 16.06 -14.63
C SER A 80 -3.34 17.53 -14.21
N GLY A 81 -2.32 18.26 -14.65
CA GLY A 81 -2.14 19.65 -14.23
C GLY A 81 -3.43 20.44 -14.46
N GLN A 82 -4.13 20.79 -13.39
CA GLN A 82 -4.86 22.04 -13.40
C GLN A 82 -3.78 23.11 -13.46
N SER A 83 -3.44 23.50 -14.69
CA SER A 83 -2.79 24.77 -14.95
C SER A 83 -3.76 25.84 -14.46
N GLU A 84 -3.64 26.23 -13.19
CA GLU A 84 -4.16 27.51 -12.72
C GLU A 84 -3.41 28.56 -13.54
N GLY A 85 -4.08 29.07 -14.57
CA GLY A 85 -3.58 30.17 -15.36
C GLY A 85 -3.44 31.37 -14.44
N TYR A 86 -2.21 31.78 -14.17
CA TYR A 86 -1.96 33.16 -13.79
C TYR A 86 -2.17 33.98 -15.06
N GLU A 87 -3.33 34.64 -15.17
CA GLU A 87 -3.49 35.76 -16.09
C GLU A 87 -2.58 36.88 -15.58
N GLU A 88 -1.61 37.30 -16.41
CA GLU A 88 -0.83 38.54 -16.22
C GLU A 88 -1.71 39.78 -16.44
#